data_AF-A0A0P9G7F8-F1
#
_entry.id   AF-A0A0P9G7F8-F1
#
_cell.length_a   1.000
_cell.length_b   1.000
_cell.length_c   1.000
_cell.angle_alpha   90.00
_cell.angle_beta   90.00
_cell.angle_gamma   90.00
#
_symmetry.space_group_name_H-M   'P 1'
#
loop_
_entity.id
_entity.type
_entity.pdbx_description
1 polymer ?
#
loop_
_entity_poly.entity_id
_entity_poly.type
_entity_poly.pdbx_seq_one_letter_code
_entity_poly.pdbx_strand_id
1 'polypeptide(L)'
;MLTEQESEMLGILLGDGTLSRVGGSVQITITGSKLDDEEYLPNHVRPLFQGLFKIDLKTRYRQKENTMDLYAYSKKVALQINEWGMPIGLKNVGKLKPNHPLDEKSFIRGMFDTDGCVYRKYGKYVQIQFKSASPSLMEYLKRTWKNLVSTQPQYKKTTRDSKSTFADKMR
;
A
#
# COMPACT_ATOMS: atom_id res chain seq x y z
N MET A 1 6.41 -0.69 18.31
CA MET A 1 6.19 0.27 17.20
C MET A 1 7.02 -0.22 16.03
N LEU A 2 6.48 -0.22 14.82
CA LEU A 2 7.22 -0.58 13.61
C LEU A 2 8.22 0.54 13.26
N THR A 3 9.40 0.14 12.80
CA THR A 3 10.43 1.03 12.25
C THR A 3 9.97 1.65 10.92
N GLU A 4 10.70 2.65 10.42
CA GLU A 4 10.41 3.29 9.12
C GLU A 4 10.33 2.27 7.98
N GLN A 5 11.31 1.38 7.88
CA GLN A 5 11.38 0.35 6.84
C GLN A 5 10.25 -0.68 6.95
N GLU A 6 9.92 -1.13 8.16
CA GLU A 6 8.78 -2.04 8.38
C GLU A 6 7.44 -1.38 8.03
N SER A 7 7.31 -0.10 8.35
CA SER A 7 6.11 0.69 8.08
C SER A 7 5.92 0.90 6.58
N GLU A 8 6.98 1.25 5.85
CA GLU A 8 6.97 1.35 4.39
C GLU A 8 6.63 0.01 3.73
N MET A 9 7.30 -1.07 4.15
CA MET A 9 7.03 -2.42 3.63
C MET A 9 5.58 -2.85 3.88
N LEU A 10 5.02 -2.55 5.06
CA LEU A 10 3.61 -2.84 5.34
C LEU A 10 2.68 -2.04 4.41
N GLY A 11 3.00 -0.78 4.11
CA GLY A 11 2.26 0.02 3.14
C GLY A 11 2.23 -0.63 1.75
N ILE A 12 3.41 -1.01 1.24
CA ILE A 12 3.55 -1.69 -0.05
C ILE A 12 2.73 -3.00 -0.08
N LEU A 13 2.79 -3.79 1.00
CA LEU A 13 2.08 -5.07 1.08
C LEU A 13 0.55 -4.90 1.16
N LEU A 14 0.06 -3.86 1.84
CA LEU A 14 -1.36 -3.60 1.92
C LEU A 14 -1.95 -3.15 0.58
N GLY A 15 -1.18 -2.43 -0.24
CA GLY A 15 -1.55 -2.14 -1.63
C GLY A 15 -1.48 -3.38 -2.51
N ASP A 16 -0.27 -3.76 -2.92
CA ASP A 16 -0.04 -4.76 -3.97
C ASP A 16 0.46 -6.13 -3.47
N GLY A 17 0.64 -6.27 -2.16
CA GLY A 17 1.06 -7.53 -1.55
C GLY A 17 -0.05 -8.58 -1.48
N THR A 18 0.35 -9.84 -1.36
CA THR A 18 -0.52 -10.99 -1.03
C THR A 18 0.26 -12.03 -0.22
N LEU A 19 -0.40 -12.63 0.77
CA LEU A 19 0.11 -13.76 1.54
C LEU A 19 -0.75 -15.00 1.24
N SER A 20 -0.22 -16.02 0.59
CA SER A 20 -0.99 -17.19 0.15
C SER A 20 -0.43 -18.48 0.72
N ARG A 21 -1.29 -19.35 1.27
CA ARG A 21 -0.85 -20.69 1.71
C ARG A 21 -0.53 -21.54 0.49
N VAL A 22 0.67 -22.12 0.45
CA VAL A 22 1.13 -23.00 -0.63
C VAL A 22 1.84 -24.19 -0.02
N GLY A 23 1.21 -25.36 -0.07
CA GLY A 23 1.70 -26.57 0.60
C GLY A 23 1.91 -26.34 2.10
N GLY A 24 3.09 -26.71 2.61
CA GLY A 24 3.50 -26.51 4.00
C GLY A 24 4.02 -25.10 4.35
N SER A 25 4.01 -24.16 3.40
CA SER A 25 4.55 -22.81 3.57
C SER A 25 3.54 -21.71 3.23
N VAL A 26 3.98 -20.45 3.31
CA VAL A 26 3.21 -19.28 2.88
C VAL A 26 4.05 -18.52 1.85
N GLN A 27 3.48 -18.33 0.66
CA GLN A 27 4.02 -17.48 -0.38
C GLN A 27 3.70 -16.02 -0.04
N ILE A 28 4.73 -15.19 -0.05
CA ILE A 28 4.66 -13.74 0.04
C ILE A 28 4.89 -13.24 -1.38
N THR A 29 3.95 -12.45 -1.90
CA THR A 29 4.02 -11.92 -3.27
C THR A 29 3.74 -10.44 -3.26
N ILE A 30 4.50 -9.66 -4.01
CA ILE A 30 4.22 -8.26 -4.37
C ILE A 30 4.09 -8.22 -5.88
N THR A 31 2.96 -7.73 -6.37
CA THR A 31 2.63 -7.72 -7.80
C THR A 31 2.78 -6.31 -8.35
N GLY A 32 3.30 -6.15 -9.55
CA GLY A 32 3.37 -4.84 -10.22
C GLY A 32 3.29 -4.96 -11.74
N SER A 33 3.19 -3.81 -12.39
CA SER A 33 3.29 -3.67 -13.84
C SER A 33 4.71 -4.01 -14.30
N LYS A 34 4.83 -4.87 -15.31
CA LYS A 34 6.12 -5.16 -15.93
C LYS A 34 6.75 -3.92 -16.57
N LEU A 35 5.94 -2.94 -17.01
CA LEU A 35 6.45 -1.77 -17.72
C LEU A 35 6.77 -0.62 -16.76
N ASP A 36 5.92 -0.42 -15.76
CA ASP A 36 6.01 0.73 -14.87
C ASP A 36 6.86 0.43 -13.63
N ASP A 37 6.91 -0.83 -13.19
CA ASP A 37 7.53 -1.23 -11.91
C ASP A 37 8.82 -2.07 -12.08
N GLU A 38 9.32 -2.24 -13.31
CA GLU A 38 10.51 -3.06 -13.62
C GLU A 38 11.77 -2.59 -12.88
N GLU A 39 11.85 -1.30 -12.59
CA GLU A 39 12.95 -0.72 -11.81
C GLU A 39 12.63 -0.67 -10.32
N TYR A 40 11.43 -0.20 -9.96
CA TYR A 40 11.02 0.00 -8.57
C TYR A 40 11.02 -1.31 -7.77
N LEU A 41 10.41 -2.38 -8.29
CA LEU A 41 10.32 -3.63 -7.56
C LEU A 41 11.71 -4.23 -7.28
N PRO A 42 12.58 -4.48 -8.29
CA PRO A 42 13.90 -5.07 -8.06
C PRO A 42 14.87 -4.17 -7.31
N ASN A 43 14.84 -2.85 -7.50
CA ASN A 43 15.88 -1.95 -6.97
C ASN A 43 15.52 -1.32 -5.62
N HIS A 44 14.23 -1.23 -5.26
CA HIS A 44 13.79 -0.70 -3.97
C HIS A 44 13.16 -1.77 -3.09
N VAL A 45 12.10 -2.42 -3.59
CA VAL A 45 11.29 -3.34 -2.78
C VAL A 45 12.07 -4.60 -2.39
N ARG A 46 12.84 -5.19 -3.32
CA ARG A 46 13.66 -6.38 -3.01
C ARG A 46 14.75 -6.09 -1.97
N PRO A 47 15.60 -5.05 -2.10
CA PRO A 47 16.58 -4.70 -1.06
C PRO A 47 15.93 -4.37 0.29
N LEU A 48 14.78 -3.69 0.29
CA LEU A 48 14.03 -3.40 1.51
C LEU A 48 13.59 -4.69 2.21
N PHE A 49 13.00 -5.64 1.46
CA PHE A 49 12.57 -6.93 1.99
C PHE A 49 13.76 -7.78 2.48
N GLN A 50 14.85 -7.80 1.73
CA GLN A 50 16.08 -8.48 2.09
C GLN A 50 16.71 -7.88 3.35
N GLY A 51 16.69 -6.55 3.49
CA GLY A 51 17.19 -5.83 4.67
C GLY A 51 16.45 -6.23 5.95
N LEU A 52 15.12 -6.23 5.88
CA LEU A 52 14.21 -6.50 7.00
C LEU A 52 14.18 -7.97 7.41
N PHE A 53 14.04 -8.88 6.44
CA PHE A 53 13.72 -10.28 6.72
C PHE A 53 14.86 -11.25 6.41
N LYS A 54 15.94 -10.78 5.78
CA LYS A 54 17.04 -11.61 5.27
C LYS A 54 16.55 -12.69 4.30
N ILE A 55 15.51 -12.37 3.52
CA ILE A 55 14.92 -13.25 2.49
C ILE A 55 14.99 -12.56 1.14
N ASP A 56 15.55 -13.27 0.17
CA ASP A 56 15.63 -12.78 -1.20
C ASP A 56 14.32 -13.05 -1.95
N LEU A 57 13.74 -12.00 -2.54
CA LEU A 57 12.53 -12.10 -3.35
C LEU A 57 12.91 -12.43 -4.79
N LYS A 58 12.43 -13.59 -5.26
CA LYS A 58 12.57 -14.03 -6.65
C LYS A 58 11.63 -13.24 -7.54
N THR A 59 12.04 -13.01 -8.79
CA THR A 59 11.18 -12.38 -9.80
C THR A 59 10.52 -13.43 -10.68
N ARG A 60 9.22 -13.24 -10.96
CA ARG A 60 8.47 -14.02 -11.93
C ARG A 60 7.73 -13.07 -12.87
N TYR A 61 7.98 -13.20 -14.16
CA TYR A 61 7.25 -12.48 -15.20
C TYR A 61 6.07 -13.34 -15.69
N ARG A 62 4.87 -12.75 -15.76
CA ARG A 62 3.70 -13.44 -16.31
C ARG A 62 3.68 -13.23 -17.83
N GLN A 63 3.88 -14.29 -18.60
CA GLN A 63 4.10 -14.18 -20.05
C GLN A 63 2.91 -13.59 -20.85
N LYS A 64 1.68 -13.71 -20.32
CA LYS A 64 0.45 -13.29 -21.00
C LYS A 64 -0.13 -11.99 -20.45
N GLU A 65 0.53 -11.39 -19.46
CA GLU A 65 0.05 -10.19 -18.75
C GLU A 65 1.21 -9.19 -18.67
N ASN A 66 0.93 -7.88 -18.63
CA ASN A 66 1.95 -6.88 -18.33
C ASN A 66 2.24 -6.83 -16.82
N THR A 67 2.48 -8.00 -16.22
CA THR A 67 2.54 -8.19 -14.76
C THR A 67 3.83 -8.91 -14.39
N MET A 68 4.47 -8.44 -13.34
CA MET A 68 5.59 -9.10 -12.69
C MET A 68 5.28 -9.31 -11.20
N ASP A 69 5.82 -10.40 -10.65
CA ASP A 69 5.72 -10.73 -9.24
C ASP A 69 7.12 -10.76 -8.62
N LEU A 70 7.29 -10.11 -7.48
CA LEU A 70 8.34 -10.45 -6.53
C LEU A 70 7.78 -11.43 -5.50
N TYR A 71 8.44 -12.55 -5.27
CA TYR A 71 7.92 -13.57 -4.35
C TYR A 71 9.00 -14.33 -3.58
N ALA A 72 8.62 -14.77 -2.38
CA ALA A 72 9.38 -15.75 -1.60
C ALA A 72 8.42 -16.66 -0.81
N TYR A 73 8.96 -17.76 -0.28
CA TYR A 73 8.22 -18.66 0.60
C TYR A 73 8.80 -18.58 2.00
N SER A 74 8.01 -18.15 2.97
CA SER A 74 8.41 -18.14 4.37
C SER A 74 7.19 -18.06 5.29
N LYS A 75 6.92 -19.16 5.99
CA LYS A 75 5.87 -19.19 7.01
C LYS A 75 6.18 -18.23 8.15
N LYS A 76 7.44 -18.17 8.61
CA LYS A 76 7.86 -17.30 9.71
C LYS A 76 7.61 -15.83 9.39
N VAL A 77 8.08 -15.37 8.23
CA VAL A 77 7.95 -13.96 7.83
C VAL A 77 6.49 -13.63 7.52
N ALA A 78 5.76 -14.53 6.86
CA ALA A 78 4.33 -14.29 6.61
C ALA A 78 3.51 -14.19 7.91
N LEU A 79 3.83 -14.97 8.94
CA LEU A 79 3.17 -14.84 10.25
C LEU A 79 3.51 -13.50 10.92
N GLN A 80 4.76 -13.05 10.86
CA GLN A 80 5.17 -11.74 11.37
C GLN A 80 4.43 -10.59 10.65
N ILE A 81 4.38 -10.62 9.32
CA ILE A 81 3.63 -9.62 8.54
C ILE A 81 2.11 -9.73 8.84
N ASN A 82 1.60 -10.93 9.12
CA ASN A 82 0.22 -11.12 9.51
C ASN A 82 -0.12 -10.48 10.85
N GLU A 83 0.77 -10.58 11.84
CA GLU A 83 0.65 -9.86 13.11
C GLU A 83 0.56 -8.34 12.89
N TRP A 84 1.31 -7.80 11.92
CA TRP A 84 1.27 -6.38 11.56
C TRP A 84 -0.06 -5.91 10.95
N GLY A 85 -0.92 -6.82 10.47
CA GLY A 85 -2.25 -6.50 9.94
C GLY A 85 -2.54 -7.02 8.53
N MET A 86 -1.59 -7.69 7.87
CA MET A 86 -1.79 -8.26 6.54
C MET A 86 -2.44 -9.64 6.63
N PRO A 87 -3.66 -9.87 6.12
CA PRO A 87 -4.29 -11.19 6.18
C PRO A 87 -3.54 -12.23 5.33
N ILE A 88 -3.51 -13.48 5.81
CA ILE A 88 -3.12 -14.65 5.00
C ILE A 88 -4.35 -15.18 4.27
N GLY A 89 -4.27 -15.24 2.94
CA GLY A 89 -5.34 -15.59 2.03
C GLY A 89 -5.93 -14.36 1.35
N LEU A 90 -7.22 -14.43 1.02
CA LEU A 90 -7.94 -13.31 0.44
C LEU A 90 -7.98 -12.13 1.42
N LYS A 91 -7.65 -10.93 0.93
CA LYS A 91 -7.75 -9.70 1.71
C LYS A 91 -9.22 -9.48 2.12
N ASN A 92 -9.51 -9.56 3.42
CA ASN A 92 -10.83 -9.17 3.91
C ASN A 92 -10.96 -7.64 3.84
N VAL A 93 -11.56 -7.19 2.75
CA VAL A 93 -11.76 -5.79 2.41
C VAL A 93 -12.43 -4.99 3.55
N GLY A 94 -13.28 -5.63 4.37
CA GLY A 94 -13.97 -4.93 5.46
C GLY A 94 -13.08 -4.55 6.65
N LYS A 95 -11.97 -5.26 6.91
CA LYS A 95 -11.18 -5.13 8.15
C LYS A 95 -9.68 -4.88 7.92
N LEU A 96 -9.27 -4.55 6.72
CA LEU A 96 -7.86 -4.37 6.38
C LEU A 96 -7.33 -3.05 6.97
N LYS A 97 -6.43 -3.14 7.95
CA LYS A 97 -5.70 -2.00 8.52
C LYS A 97 -4.47 -2.51 9.28
N PRO A 98 -3.45 -1.65 9.51
CA PRO A 98 -2.37 -1.97 10.43
C PRO A 98 -2.88 -2.28 11.85
N ASN A 99 -2.28 -3.29 12.49
CA ASN A 99 -2.58 -3.71 13.86
C ASN A 99 -1.57 -3.16 14.89
N HIS A 100 -0.40 -2.71 14.44
CA HIS A 100 0.65 -2.16 15.30
C HIS A 100 0.82 -0.66 15.10
N PRO A 101 1.24 0.09 16.14
CA PRO A 101 1.76 1.44 15.97
C PRO A 101 2.95 1.41 15.01
N LEU A 102 3.00 2.36 14.08
CA LEU A 102 3.98 2.42 13.00
C LEU A 102 4.41 3.86 12.71
N ASP A 103 5.46 4.03 11.90
CA ASP A 103 5.83 5.33 11.36
C ASP A 103 4.86 5.74 10.26
N GLU A 104 3.96 6.68 10.58
CA GLU A 104 2.88 7.13 9.72
C GLU A 104 3.37 7.65 8.35
N LYS A 105 4.51 8.36 8.34
CA LYS A 105 5.07 8.95 7.12
C LYS A 105 5.56 7.87 6.16
N SER A 106 6.33 6.90 6.67
CA SER A 106 6.87 5.79 5.87
C SER A 106 5.78 4.85 5.40
N PHE A 107 4.76 4.59 6.22
CA PHE A 107 3.59 3.82 5.82
C PHE A 107 2.82 4.48 4.66
N ILE A 108 2.58 5.79 4.75
CA ILE A 108 1.91 6.54 3.68
C ILE A 108 2.75 6.55 2.40
N ARG A 109 4.08 6.67 2.49
CA ARG A 109 4.98 6.53 1.34
C ARG A 109 4.78 5.18 0.64
N GLY A 110 4.90 4.08 1.39
CA GLY A 110 4.73 2.73 0.83
C GLY A 110 3.35 2.49 0.20
N MET A 111 2.28 3.01 0.81
CA MET A 111 0.93 2.96 0.23
C MET A 111 0.77 3.82 -1.02
N PHE A 112 1.50 4.94 -1.08
CA PHE A 112 1.45 5.87 -2.21
C PHE A 112 2.21 5.30 -3.41
N ASP A 113 3.32 4.62 -3.18
CA ASP A 113 4.12 4.01 -4.23
C ASP A 113 3.38 2.84 -4.94
N THR A 114 2.28 2.33 -4.35
CA THR A 114 1.44 1.27 -4.94
C THR A 114 0.09 1.80 -5.44
N ASP A 115 -0.74 2.33 -4.54
CA ASP A 115 -2.13 2.72 -4.82
C ASP A 115 -2.30 4.25 -4.92
N GLY A 116 -1.19 4.99 -4.85
CA GLY A 116 -1.15 6.44 -4.93
C GLY A 116 -1.14 6.92 -6.37
N CYS A 117 -1.90 7.98 -6.63
CA CYS A 117 -1.91 8.66 -7.91
C CYS A 117 -1.78 10.16 -7.70
N VAL A 118 -0.88 10.78 -8.48
CA VAL A 118 -0.79 12.23 -8.61
C VAL A 118 -1.38 12.65 -9.94
N TYR A 119 -2.34 13.57 -9.89
CA TYR A 119 -3.01 14.07 -11.08
C TYR A 119 -3.38 15.55 -10.94
N ARG A 120 -3.66 16.19 -12.06
CA ARG A 120 -4.12 17.59 -12.13
C ARG A 120 -5.50 17.62 -12.77
N LYS A 121 -6.54 17.85 -11.97
CA LYS A 121 -7.91 17.94 -12.47
C LYS A 121 -8.45 19.36 -12.55
N TYR A 122 -8.01 20.26 -11.66
CA TYR A 122 -8.54 21.62 -11.58
C TYR A 122 -7.40 22.65 -11.53
N GLY A 123 -7.11 23.27 -12.67
CA GLY A 123 -6.16 24.38 -12.77
C GLY A 123 -4.74 24.01 -12.34
N LYS A 124 -4.11 24.87 -11.52
CA LYS A 124 -2.69 24.76 -11.12
C LYS A 124 -2.44 23.81 -9.94
N TYR A 125 -3.48 23.20 -9.37
CA TYR A 125 -3.34 22.40 -8.17
C TYR A 125 -3.03 20.94 -8.49
N VAL A 126 -2.04 20.40 -7.79
CA VAL A 126 -1.71 18.98 -7.78
C VAL A 126 -2.64 18.28 -6.78
N GLN A 127 -3.20 17.14 -7.19
CA GLN A 127 -4.07 16.31 -6.35
C GLN A 127 -3.40 14.95 -6.13
N ILE A 128 -3.44 14.48 -4.90
CA ILE A 128 -3.04 13.13 -4.50
C ILE A 128 -4.32 12.34 -4.22
N GLN A 129 -4.41 11.14 -4.79
CA GLN A 129 -5.51 10.20 -4.56
C GLN A 129 -4.94 8.84 -4.15
N PHE A 130 -5.63 8.20 -3.21
CA PHE A 130 -5.46 6.79 -2.90
C PHE A 130 -6.74 6.06 -3.30
N LYS A 131 -6.60 4.87 -3.86
CA LYS A 131 -7.74 4.01 -4.18
C LYS A 131 -7.58 2.67 -3.47
N SER A 132 -8.56 2.29 -2.67
CA SER A 132 -8.62 0.96 -2.09
C SER A 132 -10.06 0.48 -2.02
N ALA A 133 -10.27 -0.82 -2.23
CA ALA A 133 -11.57 -1.43 -1.99
C ALA A 133 -11.93 -1.42 -0.50
N SER A 134 -10.94 -1.34 0.40
CA SER A 134 -11.14 -1.47 1.85
C SER A 134 -11.56 -0.15 2.50
N PRO A 135 -12.79 -0.04 3.06
CA PRO A 135 -13.21 1.17 3.75
C PRO A 135 -12.39 1.43 5.02
N SER A 136 -12.02 0.37 5.75
CA SER A 136 -11.23 0.48 6.97
C SER A 136 -9.79 0.94 6.69
N LEU A 137 -9.18 0.47 5.60
CA LEU A 137 -7.88 0.98 5.17
C LEU A 137 -7.98 2.45 4.76
N MET A 138 -9.00 2.82 3.98
CA MET A 138 -9.20 4.21 3.56
C MET A 138 -9.46 5.15 4.73
N GLU A 139 -10.22 4.73 5.74
CA GLU A 139 -10.43 5.51 6.96
C GLU A 139 -9.13 5.67 7.75
N TYR A 140 -8.34 4.61 7.86
CA TYR A 140 -7.01 4.65 8.47
C TYR A 140 -6.11 5.66 7.75
N LEU A 141 -6.00 5.57 6.41
CA LEU A 141 -5.20 6.47 5.59
C LEU A 141 -5.62 7.93 5.74
N LYS A 142 -6.93 8.22 5.73
CA LYS A 142 -7.47 9.57 5.93
C LYS A 142 -7.06 10.15 7.27
N ARG A 143 -7.16 9.36 8.35
CA ARG A 143 -6.77 9.79 9.70
C ARG A 143 -5.27 10.06 9.76
N THR A 144 -4.46 9.12 9.30
CA THR A 144 -3.00 9.22 9.29
C THR A 144 -2.53 10.43 8.48
N TRP A 145 -3.08 10.64 7.28
CA TRP A 145 -2.80 11.83 6.48
C TRP A 145 -3.20 13.13 7.20
N LYS A 146 -4.39 13.15 7.83
CA LYS A 146 -4.85 14.31 8.61
C LYS A 146 -3.87 14.64 9.73
N ASN A 147 -3.33 13.64 10.42
CA ASN A 147 -2.34 13.84 11.48
C ASN A 147 -1.07 14.46 10.91
N LEU A 148 -0.50 13.87 9.86
CA LEU A 148 0.72 14.34 9.20
C LEU A 148 0.60 15.76 8.65
N VAL A 149 -0.56 16.15 8.13
CA VAL A 149 -0.78 17.50 7.59
C VAL A 149 -1.10 18.51 8.71
N SER A 150 -1.75 18.09 9.79
CA SER A 150 -2.09 19.00 10.90
C SER A 150 -0.87 19.38 11.73
N THR A 151 0.19 18.57 11.71
CA THR A 151 1.49 18.90 12.30
C THR A 151 2.33 19.83 11.41
N GLN A 152 1.91 20.08 10.16
CA GLN A 152 2.57 21.00 9.23
C GLN A 152 1.91 22.39 9.31
N PRO A 153 2.66 23.46 9.58
CA PRO A 153 2.09 24.78 9.91
C PRO A 153 1.37 25.54 8.77
N GLN A 154 1.18 24.98 7.56
CA GLN A 154 0.74 25.77 6.39
C GLN A 154 -0.36 25.19 5.48
N TYR A 155 -0.96 24.02 5.74
CA TYR A 155 -1.93 23.47 4.78
C TYR A 155 -3.40 23.85 5.08
N LYS A 156 -3.97 24.74 4.26
CA LYS A 156 -5.44 24.96 4.17
C LYS A 156 -6.10 23.70 3.60
N LYS A 157 -6.90 23.02 4.41
CA LYS A 157 -7.69 21.84 4.01
C LYS A 157 -8.90 22.24 3.16
N THR A 158 -9.07 21.57 2.03
CA THR A 158 -10.39 21.43 1.37
C THR A 158 -10.64 19.94 1.15
N THR A 159 -11.42 19.34 2.04
CA THR A 159 -11.98 17.99 1.87
C THR A 159 -13.35 18.13 1.21
N ARG A 160 -13.51 17.57 0.00
CA ARG A 160 -14.85 17.29 -0.55
C ARG A 160 -15.18 15.84 -0.19
N ASP A 161 -16.10 15.66 0.75
CA ASP A 161 -16.68 14.37 1.03
C ASP A 161 -17.52 13.92 -0.15
N SER A 162 -17.16 12.78 -0.73
CA SER A 162 -17.93 12.12 -1.77
C SER A 162 -19.17 11.48 -1.12
N LYS A 163 -20.27 12.24 -1.00
CA LYS A 163 -21.66 11.76 -0.96
C LYS A 163 -22.63 12.96 -0.93
N SER A 164 -23.08 13.40 -2.10
CA SER A 164 -24.48 13.79 -2.34
C SER A 164 -24.69 14.07 -3.82
N THR A 165 -25.55 13.28 -4.43
CA THR A 165 -26.37 13.68 -5.57
C THR A 165 -27.12 14.95 -5.15
N PHE A 166 -26.86 16.07 -5.82
CA PHE A 166 -27.83 17.16 -5.91
C PHE A 166 -27.87 17.58 -7.38
N ALA A 167 -28.98 17.21 -7.99
CA ALA A 167 -29.52 17.91 -9.14
C ALA A 167 -29.69 19.40 -8.81
N ASP A 168 -29.77 20.17 -9.88
CA ASP A 168 -30.18 21.57 -9.98
C ASP A 168 -29.15 22.65 -9.65
N LYS A 169 -28.61 23.26 -10.71
CA LYS A 169 -29.22 24.53 -11.19
C LYS A 169 -28.70 24.96 -12.58
N MET A 170 -29.68 25.29 -13.44
CA MET A 170 -29.63 26.26 -14.54
C MET A 170 -29.04 25.82 -15.90
N ARG A 171 -29.89 25.20 -16.71
CA ARG A 171 -30.52 25.90 -17.85
C ARG A 171 -32.02 25.68 -17.81
#